data_AF-A0A7S2KU86-F1
#
_entry.id   AF-A0A7S2KU86-F1
#
_cell.length_a   1.000
_cell.length_b   1.000
_cell.length_c   1.000
_cell.angle_alpha   90.00
_cell.angle_beta   90.00
_cell.angle_gamma   90.00
#
_symmetry.space_group_name_H-M   'P 1'
#
loop_
_entity.id
_entity.type
_entity.pdbx_description
1 polymer ?
#
loop_
_entity_poly.entity_id
_entity_poly.type
_entity_poly.pdbx_seq_one_letter_code
_entity_poly.pdbx_strand_id
1 'polypeptide(L)'
;ANCVDCCERMMRAWCREGGNGAPSMYELDTAAPPIGWKTAETDLTGKKLRVGVVRTDGFFNPGPTQRRALQETVDALQASGHILVEVNTKDTFELSGWAAYAVFIGVISGVGNMHDLIAALEGE
;
A
#
# COMPACT_ATOMS: atom_id res chain seq x y z
N ALA A 1 7.21 8.93 10.69
CA ALA A 1 6.08 8.97 11.64
C ALA A 1 6.16 7.73 12.52
N ASN A 2 5.92 7.85 13.84
CA ASN A 2 6.16 6.75 14.79
C ASN A 2 4.88 6.00 15.20
N CYS A 3 3.70 6.51 14.82
CA CYS A 3 2.42 5.87 15.04
C CYS A 3 1.43 6.23 13.93
N VAL A 4 0.33 5.47 13.86
CA VAL A 4 -0.74 5.68 12.87
C VAL A 4 -1.37 7.07 13.02
N ASP A 5 -1.56 7.56 14.26
CA ASP A 5 -2.13 8.89 14.52
C ASP A 5 -1.27 10.03 13.96
N CYS A 6 0.07 9.88 13.97
CA CYS A 6 0.95 10.86 13.34
C CYS A 6 0.75 10.87 11.82
N CYS A 7 0.61 9.70 11.20
CA CYS A 7 0.32 9.59 9.77
C CYS A 7 -1.05 10.21 9.46
N GLU A 8 -2.06 9.96 10.29
CA GLU A 8 -3.40 10.53 10.13
C GLU A 8 -3.38 12.06 10.18
N ARG A 9 -2.70 12.65 11.18
CA ARG A 9 -2.57 14.12 11.29
C ARG A 9 -1.91 14.73 10.06
N MET A 10 -0.88 14.08 9.54
CA MET A 10 -0.20 14.51 8.31
C MET A 10 -1.14 14.44 7.11
N MET A 11 -1.86 13.33 6.94
CA MET A 11 -2.83 13.17 5.85
C MET A 11 -3.98 14.18 5.94
N ARG A 12 -4.51 14.45 7.14
CA ARG A 12 -5.50 15.52 7.36
C ARG A 12 -4.98 16.89 6.94
N ALA A 13 -3.70 17.17 7.21
CA ALA A 13 -3.08 18.42 6.83
C ALA A 13 -2.85 18.54 5.32
N TRP A 14 -2.54 17.44 4.62
CA TRP A 14 -2.38 17.43 3.17
C TRP A 14 -3.72 17.47 2.43
N CYS A 15 -4.71 16.71 2.90
CA CYS A 15 -6.02 16.62 2.28
C CYS A 15 -6.99 17.73 2.71
N ARG A 16 -6.46 18.87 3.18
CA ARG A 16 -7.27 20.04 3.52
C ARG A 16 -7.50 20.92 2.30
N GLU A 17 -8.64 21.57 2.26
CA GLU A 17 -8.89 22.67 1.32
C GLU A 17 -8.06 23.91 1.69
N GLY A 18 -7.88 24.79 0.71
CA GLY A 18 -7.09 26.01 0.85
C GLY A 18 -7.71 26.90 1.92
N GLY A 19 -6.88 27.55 2.74
CA GLY A 19 -7.37 28.36 3.86
C GLY A 19 -6.28 29.26 4.43
N ASN A 20 -6.68 30.42 4.97
CA ASN A 20 -5.80 31.43 5.58
C ASN A 20 -4.63 31.88 4.68
N GLY A 21 -4.89 32.08 3.38
CA GLY A 21 -3.89 32.60 2.44
C GLY A 21 -2.82 31.61 1.98
N ALA A 22 -2.88 30.35 2.43
CA ALA A 22 -2.03 29.28 1.92
C ALA A 22 -2.82 28.43 0.89
N PRO A 23 -2.25 28.16 -0.30
CA PRO A 23 -2.87 27.26 -1.27
C PRO A 23 -2.93 25.83 -0.72
N SER A 24 -3.97 25.10 -1.09
CA SER A 24 -4.10 23.66 -0.89
C SER A 24 -3.12 22.90 -1.77
N MET A 25 -2.90 21.63 -1.43
CA MET A 25 -2.08 20.73 -2.24
C MET A 25 -2.67 20.56 -3.65
N TYR A 26 -3.99 20.55 -3.77
CA TYR A 26 -4.73 20.40 -5.04
C TYR A 26 -4.62 21.62 -5.97
N GLU A 27 -4.43 22.81 -5.41
CA GLU A 27 -4.19 24.03 -6.19
C GLU A 27 -2.75 24.10 -6.70
N LEU A 28 -1.81 23.49 -5.97
CA LEU A 28 -0.40 23.42 -6.35
C LEU A 28 -0.14 22.29 -7.37
N ASP A 29 -0.85 21.18 -7.26
CA ASP A 29 -0.76 20.03 -8.16
C ASP A 29 -2.15 19.66 -8.70
N THR A 30 -2.40 20.02 -9.96
CA THR A 30 -3.68 19.74 -10.64
C THR A 30 -3.85 18.28 -11.06
N ALA A 31 -2.78 17.47 -11.02
CA ALA A 31 -2.89 16.03 -11.21
C ALA A 31 -3.41 15.32 -9.95
N ALA A 32 -3.29 15.96 -8.77
CA ALA A 32 -3.81 15.43 -7.54
C ALA A 32 -5.35 15.56 -7.50
N PRO A 33 -6.11 14.47 -7.31
CA PRO A 33 -7.55 14.55 -7.22
C PRO A 33 -7.96 15.28 -5.93
N PRO A 34 -8.86 16.28 -6.00
CA PRO A 34 -9.25 17.08 -4.85
C PRO A 34 -10.20 16.30 -3.92
N ILE A 35 -9.65 15.42 -3.11
CA ILE A 35 -10.40 14.57 -2.17
C ILE A 35 -10.13 15.04 -0.74
N GLY A 36 -11.12 15.67 -0.12
CA GLY A 36 -11.03 16.07 1.29
C GLY A 36 -10.90 14.87 2.24
N TRP A 37 -10.26 15.06 3.39
CA TRP A 37 -10.20 14.01 4.42
C TRP A 37 -11.58 13.76 5.06
N LYS A 38 -12.13 12.57 4.84
CA LYS A 38 -13.50 12.22 5.28
C LYS A 38 -13.53 11.48 6.62
N THR A 39 -13.38 12.21 7.72
CA THR A 39 -13.33 11.64 9.09
C THR A 39 -14.47 10.66 9.40
N ALA A 40 -15.71 10.97 9.01
CA ALA A 40 -16.88 10.13 9.30
C ALA A 40 -16.89 8.80 8.51
N GLU A 41 -16.30 8.78 7.32
CA GLU A 41 -16.16 7.57 6.51
C GLU A 41 -14.95 6.73 6.96
N THR A 42 -13.90 7.38 7.47
CA THR A 42 -12.66 6.72 7.92
C THR A 42 -12.69 6.24 9.36
N ASP A 43 -13.65 6.67 10.18
CA ASP A 43 -13.88 6.08 11.50
C ASP A 43 -14.52 4.69 11.36
N LEU A 44 -13.69 3.68 11.58
CA LEU A 44 -14.06 2.26 11.55
C LEU A 44 -14.23 1.67 12.94
N THR A 45 -14.21 2.49 13.99
CA THR A 45 -14.34 2.03 15.37
C THR A 45 -15.61 1.21 15.56
N GLY A 46 -15.46 -0.02 16.07
CA GLY A 46 -16.57 -0.94 16.30
C GLY A 46 -17.16 -1.62 15.04
N LYS A 47 -16.66 -1.33 13.83
CA LYS A 47 -17.14 -1.98 12.59
C LYS A 47 -16.42 -3.31 12.36
N LYS A 48 -17.17 -4.35 11.99
CA LYS A 48 -16.60 -5.63 11.55
C LYS A 48 -16.17 -5.57 10.10
N LEU A 49 -14.86 -5.49 9.88
CA LEU A 49 -14.28 -5.46 8.53
C LEU A 49 -14.20 -6.85 7.88
N ARG A 50 -14.23 -6.85 6.54
CA ARG A 50 -13.86 -7.99 5.70
C ARG A 50 -12.47 -7.71 5.14
N VAL A 51 -11.49 -8.52 5.50
CA VAL A 51 -10.08 -8.30 5.18
C VAL A 51 -9.58 -9.44 4.28
N GLY A 52 -9.04 -9.08 3.12
CA GLY A 52 -8.37 -10.01 2.21
C GLY A 52 -6.97 -10.34 2.70
N VAL A 53 -6.61 -11.62 2.75
CA VAL A 53 -5.30 -12.11 3.15
C VAL A 53 -4.59 -12.65 1.92
N VAL A 54 -3.45 -12.06 1.59
CA VAL A 54 -2.57 -12.53 0.53
C VAL A 54 -1.33 -13.15 1.15
N ARG A 55 -1.14 -14.45 0.94
CA ARG A 55 -0.01 -15.21 1.50
C ARG A 55 1.28 -15.00 0.71
N THR A 56 1.15 -14.84 -0.60
CA THR A 56 2.26 -14.65 -1.54
C THR A 56 1.73 -13.97 -2.80
N ASP A 57 2.53 -13.08 -3.36
CA ASP A 57 2.31 -12.46 -4.67
C ASP A 57 2.77 -13.38 -5.83
N GLY A 58 3.38 -14.54 -5.51
CA GLY A 58 3.92 -15.50 -6.47
C GLY A 58 5.29 -15.12 -7.06
N PHE A 59 5.88 -14.00 -6.64
CA PHE A 59 7.21 -13.56 -7.08
C PHE A 59 8.20 -13.60 -5.92
N PHE A 60 7.90 -12.93 -4.81
CA PHE A 60 8.69 -13.01 -3.59
C PHE A 60 8.03 -13.97 -2.60
N ASN A 61 8.72 -15.06 -2.32
CA ASN A 61 8.31 -15.94 -1.23
C ASN A 61 8.64 -15.28 0.11
N PRO A 62 7.65 -15.04 0.99
CA PRO A 62 7.89 -14.40 2.28
C PRO A 62 8.77 -15.27 3.16
N GLY A 63 9.70 -14.68 3.89
CA GLY A 63 10.55 -15.38 4.86
C GLY A 63 9.77 -15.92 6.07
N PRO A 64 10.37 -16.80 6.90
CA PRO A 64 9.69 -17.40 8.06
C PRO A 64 9.09 -16.36 9.03
N THR A 65 9.83 -15.29 9.32
CA THR A 65 9.38 -14.20 10.21
C THR A 65 8.19 -13.44 9.65
N GLN A 66 8.18 -13.17 8.34
CA GLN A 66 7.08 -12.47 7.67
C GLN A 66 5.80 -13.31 7.69
N ARG A 67 5.92 -14.62 7.39
CA ARG A 67 4.78 -15.54 7.47
C ARG A 67 4.19 -15.62 8.88
N ARG A 68 5.06 -15.67 9.90
CA ARG A 68 4.63 -15.65 11.29
C ARG A 68 3.89 -14.36 11.65
N ALA A 69 4.46 -13.20 11.34
CA ALA A 69 3.83 -11.91 11.62
C ALA A 69 2.47 -11.75 10.94
N LEU A 70 2.34 -12.22 9.69
CA LEU A 70 1.07 -12.25 8.97
C LEU A 70 0.05 -13.14 9.70
N GLN A 71 0.45 -14.34 10.11
CA GLN A 71 -0.44 -15.26 10.83
C GLN A 71 -0.89 -14.68 12.17
N GLU A 72 0.02 -14.11 12.96
CA GLU A 72 -0.30 -13.45 14.24
C GLU A 72 -1.33 -12.32 14.04
N THR A 73 -1.21 -11.56 12.95
CA THR A 73 -2.16 -10.50 12.60
C THR A 73 -3.54 -11.07 12.21
N VAL A 74 -3.56 -12.13 11.40
CA VAL A 74 -4.81 -12.82 11.01
C VAL A 74 -5.54 -13.34 12.24
N ASP A 75 -4.82 -14.00 13.15
CA ASP A 75 -5.39 -14.57 14.37
C ASP A 75 -5.97 -13.47 15.28
N ALA A 76 -5.25 -12.36 15.45
CA ALA A 76 -5.71 -11.20 16.23
C ALA A 76 -6.97 -10.54 15.62
N LEU A 77 -7.04 -10.43 14.29
CA LEU A 77 -8.21 -9.89 13.60
C LEU A 77 -9.41 -10.83 13.68
N GLN A 78 -9.21 -12.13 13.54
CA GLN A 78 -10.26 -13.13 13.71
C GLN A 78 -10.79 -13.14 15.14
N ALA A 79 -9.91 -13.09 16.15
CA ALA A 79 -10.28 -13.01 17.56
C ALA A 79 -11.10 -11.74 17.88
N SER A 80 -10.82 -10.63 17.20
CA SER A 80 -11.60 -9.38 17.28
C SER A 80 -12.95 -9.45 16.54
N GLY A 81 -13.27 -10.57 15.87
CA GLY A 81 -14.54 -10.80 15.20
C GLY A 81 -14.63 -10.26 13.78
N HIS A 82 -13.49 -9.97 13.13
CA HIS A 82 -13.42 -9.62 11.71
C HIS A 82 -13.54 -10.86 10.82
N ILE A 83 -13.90 -10.64 9.54
CA ILE A 83 -14.03 -11.69 8.54
C ILE A 83 -12.77 -11.68 7.68
N LEU A 84 -12.05 -12.79 7.64
CA LEU A 84 -10.81 -12.93 6.88
C LEU A 84 -11.09 -13.80 5.65
N VAL A 85 -10.64 -13.36 4.48
CA VAL A 85 -10.84 -14.05 3.20
C VAL A 85 -9.48 -14.26 2.57
N GLU A 86 -9.09 -15.50 2.32
CA GLU A 86 -7.87 -15.80 1.56
C GLU A 86 -8.04 -15.38 0.10
N VAL A 87 -7.10 -14.58 -0.41
CA VAL A 87 -7.10 -14.06 -1.77
C VAL A 87 -5.92 -14.65 -2.53
N ASN A 88 -6.22 -15.33 -3.64
CA ASN A 88 -5.20 -15.86 -4.53
C ASN A 88 -4.78 -14.80 -5.55
N THR A 89 -3.47 -14.59 -5.67
CA THR A 89 -2.87 -13.60 -6.56
C THR A 89 -2.70 -14.10 -7.99
N LYS A 90 -2.85 -15.41 -8.24
CA LYS A 90 -2.77 -15.99 -9.59
C LYS A 90 -3.91 -15.56 -10.49
N ASP A 91 -5.07 -15.26 -9.91
CA ASP A 91 -6.29 -14.93 -10.66
C ASP A 91 -6.42 -13.41 -10.91
N THR A 92 -5.55 -12.59 -10.32
CA THR A 92 -5.61 -11.13 -10.38
C THR A 92 -4.26 -10.59 -10.86
N PHE A 93 -4.20 -10.14 -12.11
CA PHE A 93 -2.98 -9.58 -12.73
C PHE A 93 -2.33 -8.50 -11.86
N GLU A 94 -3.14 -7.63 -11.24
CA GLU A 94 -2.68 -6.53 -10.39
C GLU A 94 -2.01 -6.97 -9.07
N LEU A 95 -2.30 -8.19 -8.61
CA LEU A 95 -1.71 -8.76 -7.39
C LEU A 95 -0.62 -9.80 -7.70
N SER A 96 -0.40 -10.11 -8.98
CA SER A 96 0.66 -11.00 -9.43
C SER A 96 1.99 -10.26 -9.41
N GLY A 97 2.94 -10.73 -8.60
CA GLY A 97 4.27 -10.12 -8.53
C GLY A 97 5.02 -10.13 -9.86
N TRP A 98 4.66 -11.04 -10.78
CA TRP A 98 5.21 -11.08 -12.15
C TRP A 98 4.75 -9.91 -13.02
N ALA A 99 3.51 -9.44 -12.84
CA ALA A 99 3.03 -8.26 -13.55
C ALA A 99 3.77 -7.00 -13.08
N ALA A 100 3.99 -6.88 -11.76
CA ALA A 100 4.79 -5.80 -11.18
C ALA A 100 6.25 -5.85 -11.66
N TYR A 101 6.84 -7.05 -11.74
CA TYR A 101 8.19 -7.24 -12.30
C TYR A 101 8.30 -6.76 -13.75
N ALA A 102 7.32 -7.06 -14.61
CA ALA A 102 7.34 -6.60 -15.99
C ALA A 102 7.37 -5.06 -16.10
N VAL A 103 6.64 -4.36 -15.23
CA VAL A 103 6.69 -2.89 -15.15
C VAL A 103 8.04 -2.41 -14.61
N PHE A 104 8.56 -3.03 -13.53
CA PHE A 104 9.87 -2.69 -12.97
C PHE A 104 10.99 -2.84 -14.01
N ILE A 105 11.03 -3.96 -14.74
CA ILE A 105 11.96 -4.19 -15.85
C ILE A 105 11.77 -3.13 -16.94
N GLY A 106 10.53 -2.79 -17.30
CA GLY A 106 10.26 -1.74 -18.29
C GLY A 106 10.81 -0.37 -17.87
N VAL A 107 10.68 -0.01 -16.58
CA VAL A 107 11.22 1.24 -16.05
C VAL A 107 12.75 1.23 -16.06
N ILE A 108 13.40 0.21 -15.50
CA ILE A 108 14.88 0.18 -15.45
C ILE A 108 15.52 0.02 -16.85
N SER A 109 14.86 -0.67 -17.78
CA SER A 109 15.33 -0.75 -19.17
C SER A 109 15.12 0.55 -19.95
N GLY A 110 14.09 1.34 -19.59
CA GLY A 110 13.82 2.63 -20.18
C GLY A 110 14.71 3.78 -19.67
N VAL A 111 15.25 3.66 -18.44
CA VAL A 111 15.95 4.78 -17.77
C VAL A 111 17.48 4.73 -17.95
N GLY A 112 18.10 3.57 -18.19
CA GLY A 112 19.56 3.42 -18.07
C GLY A 112 20.28 2.56 -19.12
N ASN A 113 19.70 2.32 -20.30
CA ASN A 113 20.35 1.52 -21.37
C ASN A 113 20.80 0.11 -20.88
N MET A 114 20.01 -0.51 -19.99
CA MET A 114 20.22 -1.81 -19.32
C MET A 114 21.35 -1.91 -18.29
N HIS A 115 22.17 -0.87 -18.10
CA HIS A 115 23.33 -0.96 -17.19
C HIS A 115 22.91 -1.08 -15.71
N ASP A 116 21.89 -0.32 -15.30
CA ASP A 116 21.37 -0.32 -13.92
C ASP A 116 20.65 -1.62 -13.57
N LEU A 117 20.06 -2.30 -14.57
CA LEU A 117 19.45 -3.61 -14.40
C LEU A 117 20.50 -4.70 -14.14
N ILE A 118 21.64 -4.65 -14.86
CA ILE A 118 22.74 -5.60 -14.66
C ILE A 118 23.32 -5.41 -13.24
N ALA A 119 23.59 -4.17 -12.83
CA ALA A 119 24.08 -3.87 -11.49
C ALA A 119 23.12 -4.34 -10.39
N ALA A 120 21.80 -4.17 -10.57
CA ALA A 120 20.79 -4.64 -9.62
C ALA A 120 20.67 -6.17 -9.56
N LEU A 121 20.89 -6.88 -10.68
CA LEU A 121 20.86 -8.35 -10.72
C LEU A 121 22.13 -9.00 -10.17
N GLU A 122 23.28 -8.34 -10.28
CA GLU A 122 24.57 -8.83 -9.78
C GLU A 122 24.72 -8.71 -8.26
N GLY A 123 23.74 -8.10 -7.58
CA GLY A 123 23.60 -8.13 -6.13
C GLY A 123 24.61 -7.22 -5.43
N GLU A 124 24.22 -5.96 -5.23
CA GLU A 124 24.67 -5.19 -4.06
C GLU A 124 23.93 -5.64 -2.80
#